data_AF-A0A0A2TG87-F1
#
_entry.id   AF-A0A0A2TG87-F1
#
_cell.length_a   1.000
_cell.length_b   1.000
_cell.length_c   1.000
_cell.angle_alpha   90.00
_cell.angle_beta   90.00
_cell.angle_gamma   90.00
#
_symmetry.space_group_name_H-M   'P 1'
#
loop_
_entity.id
_entity.type
_entity.pdbx_description
1 polymer ?
#
loop_
_entity_poly.entity_id
_entity_poly.type
_entity_poly.pdbx_seq_one_letter_code
_entity_poly.pdbx_strand_id
1 'polypeptide(L)'
;MDSAYLHNSVFNIELKRKELEGKKMSRDEIKQWFENNYRVFSKKSAFTCLCCHKPVNMNLTKEEGRPFYFRHNDESECSYSENTKTYEKHVSKHEEKTKKDIGLTIFREILEGELRPFDAEIERGTHYKKKLSFIPDFIVKFPNSEEKWAIDYFTAIDQGKNSGSYARHLSKRMETYKEEGFESFSFVDYSWLSFLEVTNKGTLLTAETYVTSKTSEDEVWDTFLENHVKDDLLDFFMKYTEATMEEFDTRNIAYVDVYNGLCTAFRFIPISRQNRNITYYKLSSSQVPLAQALSVNADQNHFVLTQENEDDKRNKFLNELMEKKQQIEAEEQERKEELEKNRAEKDKIKQEELEQKRKMWAEEEDKRKERLRTQEQVDEQTEKEMQERMRRASLRPIEVHPDQWNYRSQRQRRYRNYTYQQSPPKTLSMETEESADQTKRERVKQVLLSQPIKGESYIDEDKGAWRKVILKWIKENQSGGKIFVSLQQVIDYMKSLGISFNQSDKVIKYPIQEFFEFYEKTVNGEFKKNVEIIIQE
;
A
#
# COMPACT_ATOMS: atom_id res chain seq x y z
N MET A 1 34.42 24.07 21.98
CA MET A 1 34.49 24.02 20.50
C MET A 1 35.85 23.47 20.14
N ASP A 2 35.93 22.56 19.18
CA ASP A 2 37.20 21.85 18.93
C ASP A 2 38.02 22.51 17.82
N SER A 3 37.48 23.54 17.17
CA SER A 3 38.16 24.29 16.09
C SER A 3 38.01 25.80 16.25
N ALA A 4 39.02 26.55 15.81
CA ALA A 4 39.07 28.01 15.77
C ALA A 4 39.91 28.50 14.59
N TYR A 5 39.70 29.73 14.12
CA TYR A 5 40.60 30.36 13.17
C TYR A 5 41.88 30.82 13.87
N LEU A 6 43.03 30.49 13.28
CA LEU A 6 44.33 31.05 13.61
C LEU A 6 44.95 31.53 12.29
N HIS A 7 45.18 32.84 12.15
CA HIS A 7 45.71 33.43 10.92
C HIS A 7 44.96 33.00 9.65
N ASN A 8 43.62 33.08 9.68
CA ASN A 8 42.70 32.66 8.59
C ASN A 8 42.76 31.16 8.23
N SER A 9 43.46 30.34 9.00
CA SER A 9 43.45 28.88 8.87
C SER A 9 42.65 28.23 9.98
N VAL A 10 41.89 27.18 9.66
CA VAL A 10 41.11 26.43 10.67
C VAL A 10 42.05 25.52 11.45
N PHE A 11 42.16 25.74 12.75
CA PHE A 11 42.94 24.93 13.68
C PHE A 11 42.02 24.07 14.53
N ASN A 12 42.07 22.75 14.34
CA ASN A 12 41.33 21.78 15.15
C ASN A 12 42.22 21.22 16.28
N ILE A 13 41.91 21.60 17.52
CA ILE A 13 42.72 21.27 18.69
C ILE A 13 42.65 19.77 19.04
N GLU A 14 41.49 19.14 18.86
CA GLU A 14 41.29 17.72 19.15
C GLU A 14 41.94 16.81 18.10
N LEU A 15 41.85 17.19 16.83
CA LEU A 15 42.54 16.49 15.75
C LEU A 15 44.05 16.57 15.96
N LYS A 16 44.57 17.75 16.34
CA LYS A 16 45.99 17.91 16.64
C LYS A 16 46.43 17.14 17.88
N ARG A 17 45.58 17.06 18.92
CA ARG A 17 45.80 16.20 20.09
C ARG A 17 45.95 14.73 19.67
N LYS A 18 44.99 14.20 18.90
CA LYS A 18 45.01 12.81 18.42
C LYS A 18 46.24 12.49 17.57
N GLU A 19 46.69 13.44 16.73
CA GLU A 19 47.93 13.29 15.95
C GLU A 19 49.16 13.10 16.85
N LEU A 20 49.23 13.84 17.96
CA LEU A 20 50.33 13.76 18.93
C LEU A 20 50.21 12.50 19.81
N GLU A 21 49.00 12.06 20.16
CA GLU A 21 48.75 10.77 20.81
C GLU A 21 49.22 9.60 19.92
N GLY A 22 49.00 9.69 18.60
CA GLY A 22 49.52 8.73 17.62
C GLY A 22 51.06 8.66 17.58
N LYS A 23 51.74 9.74 17.99
CA LYS A 23 53.21 9.78 18.17
C LYS A 23 53.66 9.28 19.55
N LYS A 24 52.76 8.64 20.31
CA LYS A 24 52.98 8.09 21.66
C LYS A 24 53.37 9.15 22.70
N MET A 25 53.00 10.41 22.50
CA MET A 25 53.17 11.44 23.53
C MET A 25 52.12 11.25 24.62
N SER A 26 52.55 11.37 25.88
CA SER A 26 51.65 11.40 27.03
C SER A 26 50.84 12.69 27.06
N ARG A 27 49.72 12.69 27.77
CA ARG A 27 48.80 13.84 27.80
C ARG A 27 49.45 15.11 28.38
N ASP A 28 50.33 14.97 29.35
CA ASP A 28 51.10 16.08 29.92
C ASP A 28 52.12 16.64 28.93
N GLU A 29 52.80 15.77 28.17
CA GLU A 29 53.72 16.19 27.10
C GLU A 29 52.96 16.91 25.98
N ILE A 30 51.79 16.40 25.58
CA ILE A 30 50.92 17.04 24.58
C ILE A 30 50.48 18.41 25.09
N LYS A 31 50.08 18.51 26.35
CA LYS A 31 49.70 19.79 26.95
C LYS A 31 50.87 20.78 26.94
N GLN A 32 52.05 20.34 27.34
CA GLN A 32 53.25 21.18 27.32
C GLN A 32 53.61 21.60 25.90
N TRP A 33 53.40 20.73 24.91
CA TRP A 33 53.55 21.04 23.50
C TRP A 33 52.58 22.15 23.04
N PHE A 34 51.28 22.05 23.38
CA PHE A 34 50.32 23.12 23.08
C PHE A 34 50.64 24.42 23.82
N GLU A 35 51.09 24.34 25.07
CA GLU A 35 51.49 25.51 25.84
C GLU A 35 52.68 26.22 25.18
N ASN A 36 53.71 25.49 24.78
CA ASN A 36 54.91 26.05 24.17
C ASN A 36 54.65 26.63 22.77
N ASN A 37 53.84 25.95 21.95
CA ASN A 37 53.66 26.33 20.55
C ASN A 37 52.48 27.28 20.34
N TYR A 38 51.40 27.19 21.12
CA TYR A 38 50.13 27.87 20.84
C TYR A 38 49.61 28.77 21.96
N ARG A 39 50.15 28.71 23.19
CA ARG A 39 49.62 29.51 24.31
C ARG A 39 49.73 31.00 24.07
N VAL A 40 50.85 31.46 23.52
CA VAL A 40 51.09 32.89 23.28
C VAL A 40 50.03 33.44 22.32
N PHE A 41 49.68 32.68 21.27
CA PHE A 41 48.61 33.04 20.34
C PHE A 41 47.26 33.13 21.04
N SER A 42 46.93 32.17 21.91
CA SER A 42 45.71 32.21 22.75
C SER A 42 45.67 33.44 23.66
N LYS A 43 46.76 33.73 24.38
CA LYS A 43 46.86 34.91 25.26
C LYS A 43 46.72 36.23 24.50
N LYS A 44 47.22 36.28 23.27
CA LYS A 44 47.08 37.42 22.36
C LYS A 44 45.73 37.48 21.65
N SER A 45 44.77 36.62 22.01
CA SER A 45 43.45 36.57 21.37
C SER A 45 43.52 36.33 19.85
N ALA A 46 44.59 35.68 19.37
CA ALA A 46 44.80 35.40 17.95
C ALA A 46 43.91 34.26 17.43
N PHE A 47 43.42 33.40 18.33
CA PHE A 47 42.37 32.45 17.99
C PHE A 47 41.02 33.13 17.99
N THR A 48 40.28 32.99 16.90
CA THR A 48 38.91 33.50 16.79
C THR A 48 37.93 32.37 16.53
N CYS A 49 36.74 32.46 17.11
CA CYS A 49 35.68 31.48 16.86
C CYS A 49 35.34 31.44 15.38
N LEU A 50 35.14 30.23 14.83
CA LEU A 50 34.73 30.04 13.43
C LEU A 50 33.40 30.74 13.09
N CYS A 51 32.57 30.99 14.10
CA CYS A 51 31.15 31.29 13.90
C CYS A 51 30.85 32.78 14.11
N CYS A 52 31.40 33.37 15.17
CA CYS A 52 31.17 34.78 15.50
C CYS A 52 32.43 35.65 15.36
N HIS A 53 33.57 35.05 14.97
CA HIS A 53 34.88 35.71 14.90
C HIS A 53 35.34 36.40 16.20
N LYS A 54 34.65 36.17 17.32
CA LYS A 54 35.08 36.66 18.62
C LYS A 54 36.34 35.91 19.08
N PRO A 55 37.23 36.57 19.83
CA PRO A 55 38.37 35.91 20.45
C PRO A 55 38.00 34.72 21.32
N VAL A 56 38.77 33.64 21.19
CA VAL A 56 38.62 32.44 22.00
C VAL A 56 39.94 32.02 22.61
N ASN A 57 39.85 31.45 23.80
CA ASN A 57 40.98 30.92 24.53
C ASN A 57 41.02 29.40 24.46
N MET A 58 42.22 28.88 24.29
CA MET A 58 42.52 27.46 24.34
C MET A 58 42.45 26.95 25.78
N ASN A 59 41.62 25.93 26.02
CA ASN A 59 41.48 25.25 27.29
C ASN A 59 42.02 23.81 27.20
N LEU A 60 43.04 23.52 28.00
CA LEU A 60 43.77 22.24 28.03
C LEU A 60 43.46 21.51 29.34
N THR A 61 42.43 20.65 29.30
CA THR A 61 41.95 19.90 30.47
C THR A 61 43.00 18.94 31.01
N LYS A 62 43.15 18.88 32.34
CA LYS A 62 44.12 17.97 33.00
C LYS A 62 43.66 16.52 33.02
N GLU A 63 42.36 16.29 33.25
CA GLU A 63 41.80 14.94 33.35
C GLU A 63 41.89 14.18 32.02
N GLU A 64 42.36 12.93 32.09
CA GLU A 64 42.27 11.98 30.98
C GLU A 64 40.80 11.73 30.61
N GLY A 65 40.53 11.57 29.31
CA GLY A 65 39.16 11.38 28.79
C GLY A 65 38.37 12.67 28.53
N ARG A 66 38.78 13.83 29.06
CA ARG A 66 38.16 15.11 28.66
C ARG A 66 38.79 15.67 27.37
N PRO A 67 38.03 16.31 26.47
CA PRO A 67 38.61 16.93 25.28
C PRO A 67 39.30 18.26 25.61
N PHE A 68 40.31 18.63 24.84
CA PHE A 68 40.78 20.01 24.71
C PHE A 68 39.80 20.79 23.86
N TYR A 69 39.59 22.07 24.20
CA TYR A 69 38.61 22.88 23.48
C TYR A 69 38.92 24.37 23.57
N PHE A 70 38.37 25.13 22.64
CA PHE A 70 38.29 26.58 22.69
C PHE A 70 37.06 27.04 23.47
N ARG A 71 37.25 28.05 24.31
CA ARG A 71 36.21 28.74 25.10
C ARG A 71 36.21 30.24 24.76
N HIS A 72 35.04 30.85 24.63
CA HIS A 72 34.98 32.31 24.49
C HIS A 72 35.50 33.01 25.74
N ASN A 73 36.15 34.16 25.55
CA ASN A 73 36.70 34.96 26.65
C ASN A 73 35.60 35.57 27.53
N ASP A 74 34.44 35.86 26.96
CA ASP A 74 33.27 36.42 27.64
C ASP A 74 32.40 35.36 28.33
N GLU A 75 32.84 34.10 28.35
CA GLU A 75 32.10 32.93 28.84
C GLU A 75 30.72 32.72 28.18
N SER A 76 30.39 33.48 27.13
CA SER A 76 29.12 33.35 26.43
C SER A 76 29.06 32.04 25.63
N GLU A 77 27.91 31.36 25.68
CA GLU A 77 27.68 30.22 24.79
C GLU A 77 27.60 30.75 23.35
N CYS A 78 28.45 30.20 22.48
CA CYS A 78 28.45 30.54 21.07
C CYS A 78 27.17 30.02 20.41
N SER A 79 26.58 30.81 19.50
CA SER A 79 25.46 30.38 18.67
C SER A 79 25.73 29.02 18.02
N TYR A 80 26.95 28.76 17.54
CA TYR A 80 27.32 27.46 17.00
C TYR A 80 27.21 26.30 18.00
N SER A 81 27.65 26.50 19.25
CA SER A 81 27.57 25.43 20.24
C SER A 81 26.12 25.09 20.58
N GLU A 82 25.26 26.11 20.65
CA GLU A 82 23.83 25.92 20.89
C GLU A 82 23.12 25.31 19.67
N ASN A 83 23.43 25.80 18.47
CA ASN A 83 22.89 25.30 17.22
C ASN A 83 23.32 23.83 17.01
N THR A 84 24.57 23.48 17.27
CA THR A 84 25.05 22.08 17.18
C THR A 84 24.30 21.18 18.16
N LYS A 85 24.18 21.58 19.44
CA LYS A 85 23.39 20.81 20.43
C LYS A 85 21.93 20.63 20.00
N THR A 86 21.32 21.69 19.46
CA THR A 86 19.93 21.69 18.99
C THR A 86 19.77 20.76 17.79
N TYR A 87 20.67 20.88 16.81
CA TYR A 87 20.69 20.05 15.61
C TYR A 87 20.88 18.57 15.94
N GLU A 88 21.90 18.21 16.72
CA GLU A 88 22.17 16.82 17.12
C GLU A 88 20.99 16.22 17.89
N LYS A 89 20.34 17.01 18.75
CA LYS A 89 19.13 16.58 19.47
C LYS A 89 17.97 16.31 18.52
N HIS A 90 17.78 17.15 17.50
CA HIS A 90 16.71 16.98 16.51
C HIS A 90 16.98 15.76 15.63
N VAL A 91 18.17 15.64 15.06
CA VAL A 91 18.58 14.50 14.22
C VAL A 91 18.46 13.19 15.00
N SER A 92 19.01 13.12 16.23
CA SER A 92 18.98 11.88 17.02
C SER A 92 17.55 11.46 17.42
N LYS A 93 16.61 12.40 17.50
CA LYS A 93 15.23 12.14 17.93
C LYS A 93 14.30 11.82 16.76
N HIS A 94 14.60 12.32 15.57
CA HIS A 94 13.65 12.35 14.46
C HIS A 94 14.18 11.77 13.16
N GLU A 95 15.47 11.49 13.03
CA GLU A 95 16.12 11.10 11.78
C GLU A 95 17.05 9.89 11.96
N GLU A 96 17.43 9.23 10.87
CA GLU A 96 18.41 8.15 10.87
C GLU A 96 19.82 8.73 10.72
N LYS A 97 20.56 8.82 11.84
CA LYS A 97 21.85 9.53 11.92
C LYS A 97 22.88 9.05 10.89
N THR A 98 23.04 7.73 10.72
CA THR A 98 24.03 7.14 9.80
C THR A 98 23.77 7.54 8.35
N LYS A 99 22.53 7.38 7.86
CA LYS A 99 22.14 7.82 6.52
C LYS A 99 22.24 9.32 6.36
N LYS A 100 21.88 10.07 7.41
CA LYS A 100 21.97 11.52 7.41
C LYS A 100 23.41 11.98 7.22
N ASP A 101 24.35 11.46 8.01
CA ASP A 101 25.77 11.83 7.92
C ASP A 101 26.37 11.51 6.53
N ILE A 102 26.01 10.37 5.94
CA ILE A 102 26.42 9.98 4.57
C ILE A 102 25.83 10.95 3.54
N GLY A 103 24.52 11.17 3.57
CA GLY A 103 23.83 12.09 2.65
C GLY A 103 24.37 13.50 2.74
N LEU A 104 24.60 14.01 3.95
CA LEU A 104 25.21 15.31 4.17
C LEU A 104 26.64 15.43 3.67
N THR A 105 27.39 14.33 3.57
CA THR A 105 28.73 14.37 2.98
C THR A 105 28.63 14.51 1.46
N ILE A 106 27.77 13.70 0.84
CA ILE A 106 27.54 13.71 -0.61
C ILE A 106 26.94 15.03 -1.09
N PHE A 107 25.90 15.52 -0.41
CA PHE A 107 25.28 16.82 -0.72
C PHE A 107 26.31 17.95 -0.66
N ARG A 108 27.20 17.94 0.33
CA ARG A 108 28.23 18.97 0.47
C ARG A 108 29.18 18.97 -0.72
N GLU A 109 29.70 17.79 -1.06
CA GLU A 109 30.64 17.64 -2.17
C GLU A 109 30.02 18.09 -3.50
N ILE A 110 28.77 17.71 -3.73
CA ILE A 110 28.00 18.12 -4.92
C ILE A 110 27.76 19.63 -4.92
N LEU A 111 27.25 20.21 -3.83
CA LEU A 111 26.99 21.66 -3.75
C LEU A 111 28.28 22.46 -3.95
N GLU A 112 29.39 22.07 -3.31
CA GLU A 112 30.70 22.73 -3.48
C GLU A 112 31.28 22.57 -4.90
N GLY A 113 30.85 21.54 -5.65
CA GLY A 113 31.20 21.32 -7.06
C GLY A 113 30.35 22.16 -8.00
N GLU A 114 29.04 21.98 -7.94
CA GLU A 114 28.04 22.57 -8.85
C GLU A 114 27.87 24.08 -8.64
N LEU A 115 28.00 24.57 -7.40
CA LEU A 115 27.78 25.99 -7.09
C LEU A 115 29.05 26.85 -7.16
N ARG A 116 30.22 26.23 -7.32
CA ARG A 116 31.49 26.94 -7.44
C ARG A 116 31.51 27.98 -8.59
N PRO A 117 30.97 27.71 -9.79
CA PRO A 117 30.95 28.69 -10.87
C PRO A 117 30.13 29.95 -10.55
N PHE A 118 29.26 29.89 -9.54
CA PHE A 118 28.35 30.97 -9.14
C PHE A 118 28.85 31.74 -7.92
N ASP A 119 30.06 31.45 -7.42
CA ASP A 119 30.64 32.03 -6.21
C ASP A 119 29.69 31.96 -5.00
N ALA A 120 28.87 30.91 -4.92
CA ALA A 120 27.91 30.74 -3.84
C ALA A 120 28.62 30.41 -2.51
N GLU A 121 28.21 31.07 -1.44
CA GLU A 121 28.64 30.75 -0.08
C GLU A 121 27.79 29.60 0.45
N ILE A 122 28.42 28.44 0.69
CA ILE A 122 27.78 27.27 1.29
C ILE A 122 28.27 27.17 2.74
N GLU A 123 27.37 27.29 3.70
CA GLU A 123 27.65 27.09 5.12
C GLU A 123 26.79 25.97 5.71
N ARG A 124 27.32 25.24 6.70
CA ARG A 124 26.50 24.34 7.51
C ARG A 124 25.54 25.18 8.35
N GLY A 125 24.27 24.78 8.48
CA GLY A 125 23.32 25.57 9.27
C GLY A 125 23.72 25.72 10.74
N THR A 126 24.48 24.77 11.31
CA THR A 126 25.04 24.91 12.66
C THR A 126 26.00 26.09 12.80
N HIS A 127 26.63 26.53 11.71
CA HIS A 127 27.56 27.68 11.67
C HIS A 127 26.84 29.03 11.56
N TYR A 128 25.51 29.02 11.40
CA TYR A 128 24.75 30.25 11.27
C TYR A 128 24.97 31.17 12.48
N LYS A 129 25.19 32.46 12.19
CA LYS A 129 25.60 33.45 13.20
C LYS A 129 24.56 33.63 14.31
N LYS A 130 23.28 33.53 13.96
CA LYS A 130 22.15 33.65 14.90
C LYS A 130 21.81 32.29 15.52
N LYS A 131 21.30 32.32 16.75
CA LYS A 131 20.66 31.15 17.35
C LYS A 131 19.34 30.88 16.62
N LEU A 132 19.19 29.65 16.11
CA LEU A 132 17.97 29.22 15.43
C LEU A 132 17.25 28.17 16.28
N SER A 133 15.91 28.21 16.29
CA SER A 133 15.12 27.15 16.92
C SER A 133 15.15 25.85 16.12
N PHE A 134 15.29 25.96 14.80
CA PHE A 134 15.49 24.83 13.90
C PHE A 134 16.66 25.13 12.97
N ILE A 135 17.60 24.18 12.89
CA ILE A 135 18.85 24.37 12.18
C ILE A 135 18.76 23.66 10.83
N PRO A 136 18.91 24.35 9.69
CA PRO A 136 18.98 23.71 8.38
C PRO A 136 20.26 22.88 8.24
N ASP A 137 20.27 21.92 7.31
CA ASP A 137 21.47 21.12 7.06
C ASP A 137 22.55 21.96 6.39
N PHE A 138 22.14 22.74 5.38
CA PHE A 138 22.98 23.73 4.71
C PHE A 138 22.23 25.04 4.51
N ILE A 139 22.99 26.13 4.48
CA ILE A 139 22.55 27.44 4.05
C ILE A 139 23.38 27.82 2.83
N VAL A 140 22.71 28.19 1.75
CA VAL A 140 23.35 28.64 0.52
C VAL A 140 22.99 30.09 0.27
N LYS A 141 24.00 30.93 0.02
CA LYS A 141 23.83 32.34 -0.34
C LYS A 141 24.52 32.62 -1.66
N PHE A 142 23.80 33.26 -2.58
CA PHE A 142 24.37 33.71 -3.85
C PHE A 142 24.81 35.16 -3.72
N PRO A 143 25.95 35.56 -4.32
CA PRO A 143 26.49 36.92 -4.18
C PRO A 143 25.56 38.00 -4.78
N ASN A 144 24.77 37.62 -5.78
CA ASN A 144 23.85 38.51 -6.50
C ASN A 144 22.38 38.31 -6.08
N SER A 145 22.11 37.58 -4.99
CA SER A 145 20.76 37.38 -4.45
C SER A 145 20.69 37.84 -3.00
N GLU A 146 19.58 38.46 -2.63
CA GLU A 146 19.26 38.66 -1.21
C GLU A 146 18.70 37.39 -0.56
N GLU A 147 18.28 36.43 -1.38
CA GLU A 147 17.69 35.18 -0.92
C GLU A 147 18.74 34.24 -0.32
N LYS A 148 18.32 33.57 0.75
CA LYS A 148 19.10 32.55 1.43
C LYS A 148 18.34 31.24 1.36
N TRP A 149 18.99 30.19 0.89
CA TRP A 149 18.36 28.90 0.75
C TRP A 149 18.70 28.01 1.94
N ALA A 150 17.68 27.43 2.58
CA ALA A 150 17.81 26.38 3.56
C ALA A 150 17.62 25.03 2.85
N ILE A 151 18.71 24.27 2.70
CA ILE A 151 18.68 22.94 2.07
C ILE A 151 18.65 21.88 3.16
N ASP A 152 17.65 20.99 3.07
CA ASP A 152 17.44 19.92 4.04
C ASP A 152 17.25 18.55 3.38
N TYR A 153 17.82 17.51 4.01
CA TYR A 153 17.69 16.11 3.60
C TYR A 153 17.04 15.25 4.70
N PHE A 154 15.76 14.91 4.55
CA PHE A 154 14.98 14.19 5.56
C PHE A 154 15.09 12.68 5.40
N THR A 155 15.72 11.99 6.37
CA THR A 155 15.92 10.52 6.32
C THR A 155 14.83 9.70 7.00
N ALA A 156 14.02 10.31 7.87
CA ALA A 156 12.90 9.62 8.50
C ALA A 156 11.71 10.55 8.68
N ILE A 157 10.54 10.15 8.17
CA ILE A 157 9.31 10.96 8.24
C ILE A 157 8.23 10.36 9.15
N ASP A 158 8.41 9.11 9.58
CA ASP A 158 7.40 8.34 10.31
C ASP A 158 7.68 8.14 11.81
N GLN A 159 8.67 8.83 12.40
CA GLN A 159 9.04 8.65 13.81
C GLN A 159 7.97 9.15 14.84
N GLY A 160 6.70 9.26 14.42
CA GLY A 160 5.59 9.76 15.23
C GLY A 160 4.23 9.12 14.91
N LYS A 161 4.19 7.87 14.42
CA LYS A 161 2.98 7.09 14.06
C LYS A 161 1.79 7.27 15.02
N ASN A 162 2.04 7.48 16.31
CA ASN A 162 0.97 7.60 17.31
C ASN A 162 0.59 9.06 17.66
N SER A 163 1.47 10.06 17.51
CA SER A 163 1.25 11.40 18.11
C SER A 163 1.15 12.58 17.13
N GLY A 164 1.48 12.42 15.85
CA GLY A 164 1.56 13.56 14.91
C GLY A 164 2.62 14.60 15.29
N SER A 165 3.49 14.28 16.27
CA SER A 165 4.49 15.19 16.81
C SER A 165 5.52 15.62 15.77
N TYR A 166 5.87 14.74 14.81
CA TYR A 166 6.86 15.05 13.79
C TYR A 166 6.32 16.00 12.72
N ALA A 167 5.06 15.82 12.30
CA ALA A 167 4.39 16.76 11.40
C ALA A 167 4.34 18.18 12.00
N ARG A 168 4.04 18.30 13.30
CA ARG A 168 4.12 19.61 14.00
C ARG A 168 5.54 20.16 14.09
N HIS A 169 6.54 19.29 14.23
CA HIS A 169 7.94 19.69 14.23
C HIS A 169 8.35 20.26 12.88
N LEU A 170 8.02 19.60 11.77
CA LEU A 170 8.29 20.09 10.42
C LEU A 170 7.53 21.40 10.11
N SER A 171 6.26 21.49 10.49
CA SER A 171 5.48 22.73 10.34
C SER A 171 6.17 23.92 11.02
N LYS A 172 6.62 23.75 12.27
CA LYS A 172 7.37 24.79 12.99
C LYS A 172 8.73 25.09 12.37
N ARG A 173 9.41 24.07 11.84
CA ARG A 173 10.68 24.23 11.12
C ARG A 173 10.51 25.14 9.90
N MET A 174 9.51 24.86 9.07
CA MET A 174 9.21 25.66 7.88
C MET A 174 8.77 27.09 8.23
N GLU A 175 7.96 27.25 9.29
CA GLU A 175 7.58 28.56 9.80
C GLU A 175 8.80 29.37 10.28
N THR A 176 9.71 28.73 11.02
CA THR A 176 10.97 29.36 11.47
C THR A 176 11.85 29.77 10.28
N TYR A 177 11.87 28.97 9.21
CA TYR A 177 12.63 29.33 8.00
C TYR A 177 12.06 30.56 7.32
N LYS A 178 10.74 30.62 7.17
CA LYS A 178 10.06 31.79 6.64
C LYS A 178 10.31 33.05 7.49
N GLU A 179 10.28 32.92 8.82
CA GLU A 179 10.55 34.04 9.75
C GLU A 179 11.99 34.57 9.64
N GLU A 180 12.96 33.70 9.35
CA GLU A 180 14.36 34.07 9.18
C GLU A 180 14.74 34.47 7.74
N GLY A 181 13.76 34.47 6.82
CA GLY A 181 13.95 34.80 5.41
C GLY A 181 14.70 33.74 4.62
N PHE A 182 14.53 32.46 4.99
CA PHE A 182 15.06 31.33 4.24
C PHE A 182 14.03 30.78 3.28
N GLU A 183 14.44 30.56 2.03
CA GLU A 183 13.72 29.75 1.05
C GLU A 183 14.05 28.27 1.28
N SER A 184 13.03 27.44 1.50
CA SER A 184 13.23 26.04 1.83
C SER A 184 13.41 25.19 0.57
N PHE A 185 14.47 24.39 0.53
CA PHE A 185 14.71 23.41 -0.52
C PHE A 185 14.90 22.02 0.10
N SER A 186 13.88 21.19 -0.03
CA SER A 186 13.74 19.97 0.77
C SER A 186 13.85 18.71 -0.08
N PHE A 187 14.60 17.74 0.44
CA PHE A 187 14.77 16.42 -0.14
C PHE A 187 14.39 15.35 0.86
N VAL A 188 13.66 14.34 0.41
CA VAL A 188 13.22 13.21 1.23
C VAL A 188 13.97 11.95 0.82
N ASP A 189 14.39 11.11 1.76
CA ASP A 189 15.03 9.83 1.44
C ASP A 189 14.08 8.94 0.60
N TYR A 190 14.62 8.35 -0.47
CA TYR A 190 13.84 7.57 -1.44
C TYR A 190 13.06 6.40 -0.82
N SER A 191 13.51 5.87 0.32
CA SER A 191 12.79 4.79 1.02
C SER A 191 11.39 5.19 1.50
N TRP A 192 11.06 6.49 1.52
CA TRP A 192 9.73 7.00 1.86
C TRP A 192 8.77 7.11 0.67
N LEU A 193 9.26 6.95 -0.57
CA LEU A 193 8.41 7.03 -1.74
C LEU A 193 7.37 5.90 -1.72
N SER A 194 6.10 6.28 -1.54
CA SER A 194 4.96 5.37 -1.57
C SER A 194 4.09 5.67 -2.79
N PHE A 195 4.32 4.93 -3.87
CA PHE A 195 3.68 5.13 -5.17
C PHE A 195 3.27 3.79 -5.81
N LEU A 196 2.06 3.74 -6.37
CA LEU A 196 1.53 2.60 -7.11
C LEU A 196 1.44 2.96 -8.60
N GLU A 197 2.30 2.36 -9.43
CA GLU A 197 2.37 2.65 -10.86
C GLU A 197 1.06 2.33 -11.60
N VAL A 198 0.39 1.23 -11.23
CA VAL A 198 -0.84 0.75 -11.89
C VAL A 198 -1.96 1.80 -11.84
N THR A 199 -2.10 2.48 -10.70
CA THR A 199 -3.16 3.47 -10.48
C THR A 199 -2.69 4.90 -10.66
N ASN A 200 -1.38 5.12 -10.84
CA ASN A 200 -0.74 6.44 -10.72
C ASN A 200 -1.08 7.18 -9.42
N LYS A 201 -1.45 6.45 -8.35
CA LYS A 201 -1.74 7.02 -7.03
C LYS A 201 -0.60 6.76 -6.07
N GLY A 202 -0.31 7.73 -5.21
CA GLY A 202 0.61 7.57 -4.10
C GLY A 202 0.01 8.07 -2.79
N THR A 203 0.75 7.88 -1.71
CA THR A 203 0.34 8.35 -0.39
C THR A 203 1.47 9.13 0.27
N LEU A 204 1.14 10.33 0.73
CA LEU A 204 1.98 11.17 1.57
C LEU A 204 1.50 11.13 3.01
N LEU A 205 2.44 11.16 3.95
CA LEU A 205 2.16 11.52 5.32
C LEU A 205 1.92 13.03 5.43
N THR A 206 1.15 13.48 6.42
CA THR A 206 0.99 14.92 6.72
C THR A 206 2.35 15.61 6.91
N ALA A 207 3.34 14.90 7.44
CA ALA A 207 4.70 15.42 7.57
C ALA A 207 5.35 15.73 6.20
N GLU A 208 5.15 14.88 5.19
CA GLU A 208 5.69 15.11 3.83
C GLU A 208 5.09 16.37 3.20
N THR A 209 3.83 16.70 3.50
CA THR A 209 3.18 17.89 2.92
C THR A 209 3.75 19.22 3.39
N TYR A 210 4.57 19.24 4.44
CA TYR A 210 5.29 20.45 4.83
C TYR A 210 6.61 20.62 4.08
N VAL A 211 7.11 19.56 3.42
CA VAL A 211 8.36 19.59 2.64
C VAL A 211 8.10 19.55 1.14
N THR A 212 6.83 19.54 0.73
CA THR A 212 6.43 19.78 -0.67
C THR A 212 6.62 21.26 -0.99
N SER A 213 7.03 21.57 -2.21
CA SER A 213 7.13 22.94 -2.67
C SER A 213 6.12 23.23 -3.78
N LYS A 214 5.81 24.52 -3.98
CA LYS A 214 5.05 25.02 -5.12
C LYS A 214 5.96 25.99 -5.86
N THR A 215 6.31 25.63 -7.08
CA THR A 215 7.21 26.38 -7.98
C THR A 215 6.39 27.08 -9.06
N SER A 216 6.99 28.03 -9.77
CA SER A 216 6.35 28.66 -10.94
C SER A 216 5.87 27.64 -11.97
N GLU A 217 6.62 26.55 -12.14
CA GLU A 217 6.23 25.47 -13.04
C GLU A 217 4.96 24.74 -12.58
N ASP A 218 4.73 24.63 -11.26
CA ASP A 218 3.50 24.03 -10.73
C ASP A 218 2.28 24.92 -11.03
N GLU A 219 2.44 26.25 -11.01
CA GLU A 219 1.37 27.19 -11.39
C GLU A 219 1.03 27.09 -12.88
N VAL A 220 2.05 26.84 -13.73
CA VAL A 220 1.84 26.55 -15.16
C VAL A 220 1.09 25.23 -15.33
N TRP A 221 1.39 24.21 -14.53
CA TRP A 221 0.63 22.96 -14.51
C TRP A 221 -0.83 23.16 -14.09
N ASP A 222 -1.09 23.94 -13.04
CA ASP A 222 -2.46 24.28 -12.61
C ASP A 222 -3.22 24.95 -13.76
N THR A 223 -2.63 25.99 -14.36
CA THR A 223 -3.22 26.69 -15.51
C THR A 223 -3.45 25.78 -16.71
N PHE A 224 -2.52 24.86 -16.99
CA PHE A 224 -2.65 23.90 -18.09
C PHE A 224 -3.83 22.95 -17.86
N LEU A 225 -3.95 22.40 -16.65
CA LEU A 225 -5.00 21.46 -16.27
C LEU A 225 -6.37 22.14 -16.26
N GLU A 226 -6.47 23.34 -15.69
CA GLU A 226 -7.70 24.15 -15.73
C GLU A 226 -8.16 24.42 -17.16
N ASN A 227 -7.23 24.60 -18.10
CA ASN A 227 -7.56 24.90 -19.49
C ASN A 227 -7.95 23.69 -20.33
N HIS A 228 -7.35 22.52 -20.09
CA HIS A 228 -7.50 21.33 -20.95
C HIS A 228 -8.35 20.22 -20.33
N VAL A 229 -8.43 20.13 -19.00
CA VAL A 229 -9.22 19.12 -18.28
C VAL A 229 -10.54 19.77 -17.86
N LYS A 230 -11.44 19.97 -18.84
CA LYS A 230 -12.77 20.59 -18.66
C LYS A 230 -13.90 19.61 -18.93
N ASP A 231 -15.10 19.96 -18.46
CA ASP A 231 -16.37 19.30 -18.76
C ASP A 231 -16.30 17.76 -18.56
N ASP A 232 -16.66 16.98 -19.57
CA ASP A 232 -16.67 15.52 -19.52
C ASP A 232 -15.30 14.89 -19.19
N LEU A 233 -14.19 15.58 -19.45
CA LEU A 233 -12.86 15.08 -19.09
C LEU A 233 -12.55 15.33 -17.61
N LEU A 234 -13.03 16.44 -17.06
CA LEU A 234 -12.95 16.73 -15.63
C LEU A 234 -13.79 15.75 -14.82
N ASP A 235 -15.04 15.50 -15.23
CA ASP A 235 -15.91 14.53 -14.57
C ASP A 235 -15.30 13.11 -14.58
N PHE A 236 -14.72 12.72 -15.72
CA PHE A 236 -13.97 11.48 -15.82
C PHE A 236 -12.76 11.45 -14.88
N PHE A 237 -11.94 12.52 -14.89
CA PHE A 237 -10.77 12.62 -14.04
C PHE A 237 -11.14 12.50 -12.55
N MET A 238 -12.15 13.24 -12.10
CA MET A 238 -12.63 13.23 -10.72
C MET A 238 -13.17 11.84 -10.32
N LYS A 239 -13.95 11.19 -11.18
CA LYS A 239 -14.47 9.84 -10.96
C LYS A 239 -13.36 8.79 -10.93
N TYR A 240 -12.40 8.86 -11.85
CA TYR A 240 -11.29 7.90 -11.96
C TYR A 240 -10.31 8.02 -10.80
N THR A 241 -9.98 9.25 -10.42
CA THR A 241 -9.04 9.52 -9.33
C THR A 241 -9.69 9.48 -7.96
N GLU A 242 -11.01 9.55 -7.87
CA GLU A 242 -11.77 9.77 -6.63
C GLU A 242 -11.39 11.10 -5.95
N ALA A 243 -10.99 12.08 -6.76
CA ALA A 243 -10.63 13.40 -6.27
C ALA A 243 -11.87 14.15 -5.79
N THR A 244 -11.72 14.91 -4.71
CA THR A 244 -12.76 15.79 -4.15
C THR A 244 -12.35 17.26 -4.21
N MET A 245 -11.42 17.62 -5.11
CA MET A 245 -10.86 18.96 -5.20
C MET A 245 -11.76 19.93 -5.97
N GLU A 246 -11.78 21.19 -5.54
CA GLU A 246 -12.48 22.28 -6.22
C GLU A 246 -11.58 22.96 -7.26
N GLU A 247 -10.27 23.01 -7.01
CA GLU A 247 -9.24 23.62 -7.85
C GLU A 247 -8.03 22.69 -7.95
N PHE A 248 -7.27 22.80 -9.05
CA PHE A 248 -6.01 22.07 -9.18
C PHE A 248 -4.95 22.74 -8.28
N ASP A 249 -4.36 21.96 -7.36
CA ASP A 249 -3.23 22.39 -6.53
C ASP A 249 -2.03 21.48 -6.78
N THR A 250 -1.38 21.69 -7.92
CA THR A 250 -0.17 20.96 -8.29
C THR A 250 0.96 21.34 -7.34
N ARG A 251 1.65 20.30 -6.88
CA ARG A 251 2.80 20.42 -5.99
C ARG A 251 3.90 19.49 -6.45
N ASN A 252 5.11 19.78 -5.98
CA ASN A 252 6.24 18.91 -6.18
C ASN A 252 6.87 18.43 -4.86
N ILE A 253 7.53 17.28 -4.94
CA ILE A 253 8.36 16.71 -3.89
C ILE A 253 9.54 16.00 -4.52
N ALA A 254 10.71 16.12 -3.89
CA ALA A 254 11.95 15.51 -4.35
C ALA A 254 12.38 14.36 -3.43
N TYR A 255 12.52 13.17 -4.01
CA TYR A 255 13.02 11.98 -3.31
C TYR A 255 14.45 11.67 -3.76
N VAL A 256 15.36 11.39 -2.83
CA VAL A 256 16.79 11.19 -3.11
C VAL A 256 17.23 9.81 -2.69
N ASP A 257 17.84 9.11 -3.63
CA ASP A 257 18.63 7.91 -3.38
C ASP A 257 20.10 8.32 -3.36
N VAL A 258 20.59 8.54 -2.14
CA VAL A 258 21.96 8.99 -1.89
C VAL A 258 23.00 7.97 -2.35
N TYR A 259 22.69 6.68 -2.31
CA TYR A 259 23.65 5.62 -2.67
C TYR A 259 23.83 5.51 -4.18
N ASN A 260 22.74 5.72 -4.93
CA ASN A 260 22.78 5.73 -6.39
C ASN A 260 23.03 7.12 -6.98
N GLY A 261 23.04 8.17 -6.16
CA GLY A 261 23.23 9.55 -6.60
C GLY A 261 22.10 10.05 -7.49
N LEU A 262 20.87 9.58 -7.24
CA LEU A 262 19.68 9.90 -8.04
C LEU A 262 18.66 10.71 -7.24
N CYS A 263 18.01 11.65 -7.91
CA CYS A 263 16.90 12.42 -7.39
C CYS A 263 15.67 12.20 -8.28
N THR A 264 14.57 11.78 -7.69
CA THR A 264 13.28 11.61 -8.36
C THR A 264 12.34 12.72 -7.89
N ALA A 265 12.10 13.68 -8.76
CA ALA A 265 11.13 14.75 -8.56
C ALA A 265 9.75 14.28 -9.05
N PHE A 266 8.76 14.29 -8.15
CA PHE A 266 7.36 14.00 -8.46
C PHE A 266 6.57 15.30 -8.50
N ARG A 267 5.80 15.51 -9.58
CA ARG A 267 4.70 16.47 -9.60
C ARG A 267 3.39 15.72 -9.43
N PHE A 268 2.55 16.23 -8.55
CA PHE A 268 1.33 15.55 -8.16
C PHE A 268 0.24 16.53 -7.75
N ILE A 269 -0.99 16.01 -7.68
CA ILE A 269 -2.14 16.74 -7.12
C ILE A 269 -2.69 15.95 -5.93
N PRO A 270 -2.90 16.58 -4.77
CA PRO A 270 -3.61 15.97 -3.65
C PRO A 270 -5.06 15.68 -4.07
N ILE A 271 -5.49 14.42 -4.00
CA ILE A 271 -6.85 14.01 -4.43
C ILE A 271 -7.79 13.74 -3.26
N SER A 272 -7.27 13.21 -2.15
CA SER A 272 -8.06 12.98 -0.95
C SER A 272 -7.21 13.03 0.31
N ARG A 273 -7.84 13.40 1.43
CA ARG A 273 -7.21 13.44 2.74
C ARG A 273 -7.95 12.53 3.70
N GLN A 274 -7.29 11.45 4.09
CA GLN A 274 -7.83 10.49 5.07
C GLN A 274 -6.96 10.50 6.31
N ASN A 275 -7.47 11.09 7.40
CA ASN A 275 -6.76 11.23 8.67
C ASN A 275 -5.40 11.94 8.52
N ARG A 276 -4.30 11.18 8.66
CA ARG A 276 -2.90 11.65 8.58
C ARG A 276 -2.26 11.40 7.21
N ASN A 277 -2.98 10.74 6.31
CA ASN A 277 -2.49 10.38 4.99
C ASN A 277 -3.19 11.26 3.96
N ILE A 278 -2.43 11.66 2.97
CA ILE A 278 -2.89 12.42 1.81
C ILE A 278 -2.62 11.55 0.60
N THR A 279 -3.68 11.10 -0.06
CA THR A 279 -3.55 10.39 -1.31
C THR A 279 -3.36 11.43 -2.41
N TYR A 280 -2.39 11.19 -3.28
CA TYR A 280 -2.13 12.05 -4.43
C TYR A 280 -2.22 11.26 -5.72
N TYR A 281 -2.47 11.99 -6.81
CA TYR A 281 -2.36 11.49 -8.16
C TYR A 281 -1.11 12.08 -8.83
N LYS A 282 -0.27 11.22 -9.41
CA LYS A 282 0.94 11.64 -10.09
C LYS A 282 0.58 12.26 -11.45
N LEU A 283 1.11 13.45 -11.70
CA LEU A 283 1.06 14.10 -13.01
C LEU A 283 2.28 13.73 -13.84
N SER A 284 3.46 13.93 -13.25
CA SER A 284 4.73 13.64 -13.91
C SER A 284 5.78 13.24 -12.87
N SER A 285 6.80 12.54 -13.34
CA SER A 285 7.97 12.18 -12.56
C SER A 285 9.22 12.35 -13.40
N SER A 286 10.25 12.94 -12.83
CA SER A 286 11.56 13.11 -13.49
C SER A 286 12.63 12.53 -12.59
N GLN A 287 13.43 11.62 -13.12
CA GLN A 287 14.60 11.12 -12.43
C GLN A 287 15.84 11.78 -13.05
N VAL A 288 16.61 12.45 -12.20
CA VAL A 288 17.82 13.18 -12.60
C VAL A 288 18.96 12.80 -11.65
N PRO A 289 20.22 12.92 -12.09
CA PRO A 289 21.36 12.85 -11.17
C PRO A 289 21.20 13.87 -10.04
N LEU A 290 21.61 13.50 -8.81
CA LEU A 290 21.53 14.38 -7.64
C LEU A 290 22.35 15.68 -7.85
N ALA A 291 23.47 15.60 -8.58
CA ALA A 291 24.24 16.77 -8.99
C ALA A 291 23.41 17.78 -9.77
N GLN A 292 22.62 17.29 -10.72
CA GLN A 292 21.72 18.13 -11.50
C GLN A 292 20.57 18.71 -10.64
N ALA A 293 20.01 17.93 -9.72
CA ALA A 293 18.95 18.43 -8.82
C ALA A 293 19.43 19.51 -7.83
N LEU A 294 20.74 19.55 -7.55
CA LEU A 294 21.39 20.56 -6.71
C LEU A 294 22.06 21.67 -7.52
N SER A 295 21.80 21.73 -8.83
CA SER A 295 22.27 22.79 -9.71
C SER A 295 21.31 23.99 -9.75
N VAL A 296 21.80 25.11 -10.25
CA VAL A 296 21.08 26.39 -10.37
C VAL A 296 20.79 26.66 -11.85
N ASN A 297 19.71 27.38 -12.14
CA ASN A 297 19.42 27.76 -13.52
C ASN A 297 20.48 28.73 -14.08
N ALA A 298 20.75 28.66 -15.39
CA ALA A 298 21.70 29.52 -16.08
C ALA A 298 21.38 31.01 -15.94
N ASP A 299 20.11 31.35 -15.76
CA ASP A 299 19.64 32.74 -15.69
C ASP A 299 19.53 33.31 -14.26
N GLN A 300 19.36 32.50 -13.19
CA GLN A 300 19.00 33.01 -11.85
C GLN A 300 19.39 32.10 -10.66
N ASN A 301 19.59 32.73 -9.51
CA ASN A 301 20.02 32.23 -8.19
C ASN A 301 19.04 31.27 -7.47
N HIS A 302 18.25 30.48 -8.22
CA HIS A 302 17.26 29.56 -7.67
C HIS A 302 17.51 28.12 -8.10
N PHE A 303 17.27 27.18 -7.18
CA PHE A 303 17.38 25.75 -7.48
C PHE A 303 16.24 25.29 -8.39
N VAL A 304 16.58 24.49 -9.40
CA VAL A 304 15.60 23.94 -10.34
C VAL A 304 15.64 22.42 -10.28
N LEU A 305 14.53 21.82 -9.84
CA LEU A 305 14.41 20.36 -9.68
C LEU A 305 14.25 19.61 -11.01
N THR A 306 13.79 20.27 -12.08
CA THR A 306 13.53 19.62 -13.37
C THR A 306 14.12 20.39 -14.56
N GLN A 307 14.79 19.67 -15.46
CA GLN A 307 15.29 20.20 -16.72
C GLN A 307 14.16 20.43 -17.75
N GLU A 308 14.48 21.27 -18.74
CA GLU A 308 13.69 21.64 -19.91
C GLU A 308 13.08 20.41 -20.62
N ASN A 309 11.80 20.14 -20.36
CA ASN A 309 10.81 19.60 -21.31
C ASN A 309 9.43 19.39 -20.62
N GLU A 310 8.98 20.34 -19.80
CA GLU A 310 7.74 20.19 -19.03
C GLU A 310 6.49 20.21 -19.93
N ASP A 311 6.55 20.88 -21.08
CA ASP A 311 5.48 20.89 -22.08
C ASP A 311 5.20 19.50 -22.66
N ASP A 312 6.25 18.74 -23.01
CA ASP A 312 6.06 17.36 -23.48
C ASP A 312 5.46 16.47 -22.38
N LYS A 313 5.81 16.70 -21.11
CA LYS A 313 5.22 15.97 -19.97
C LYS A 313 3.74 16.32 -19.79
N ARG A 314 3.37 17.59 -19.91
CA ARG A 314 1.97 18.05 -19.89
C ARG A 314 1.15 17.41 -21.00
N ASN A 315 1.65 17.46 -22.23
CA ASN A 315 0.99 16.88 -23.39
C ASN A 315 0.88 15.36 -23.27
N LYS A 316 1.95 14.69 -22.82
CA LYS A 316 1.94 13.25 -22.56
C LYS A 316 0.90 12.87 -21.51
N PHE A 317 0.82 13.61 -20.40
CA PHE A 317 -0.19 13.41 -19.37
C PHE A 317 -1.61 13.53 -19.92
N LEU A 318 -1.88 14.58 -20.71
CA LEU A 318 -3.20 14.81 -21.30
C LEU A 318 -3.60 13.67 -22.26
N ASN A 319 -2.66 13.24 -23.11
CA ASN A 319 -2.87 12.13 -24.03
C ASN A 319 -3.14 10.81 -23.27
N GLU A 320 -2.35 10.48 -22.25
CA GLU A 320 -2.57 9.30 -21.41
C GLU A 320 -3.93 9.34 -20.70
N LEU A 321 -4.38 10.51 -20.25
CA LEU A 321 -5.70 10.67 -19.63
C LEU A 321 -6.83 10.43 -20.64
N MET A 322 -6.70 10.97 -21.86
CA MET A 322 -7.66 10.76 -22.93
C MET A 322 -7.73 9.30 -23.39
N GLU A 323 -6.58 8.65 -23.56
CA GLU A 323 -6.49 7.23 -23.92
C GLU A 323 -7.17 6.35 -22.86
N LYS A 324 -6.91 6.62 -21.57
CA LYS A 324 -7.58 5.92 -20.47
C LYS A 324 -9.09 6.12 -20.48
N LYS A 325 -9.57 7.33 -20.77
CA LYS A 325 -11.00 7.61 -20.92
C LYS A 325 -11.60 6.77 -22.04
N GLN A 326 -10.99 6.78 -23.22
CA GLN A 326 -11.44 6.02 -24.38
C GLN A 326 -11.44 4.50 -24.11
N GLN A 327 -10.42 4.00 -23.43
CA GLN A 327 -10.34 2.58 -23.06
C GLN A 327 -11.49 2.18 -22.12
N ILE A 328 -11.75 2.96 -21.08
CA ILE A 328 -12.83 2.66 -20.13
C ILE A 328 -14.21 2.78 -20.79
N GLU A 329 -14.41 3.76 -21.66
CA GLU A 329 -15.66 3.91 -22.43
C GLU A 329 -15.88 2.73 -23.39
N ALA A 330 -14.82 2.25 -24.05
CA ALA A 330 -14.88 1.05 -24.89
C ALA A 330 -15.21 -0.21 -24.09
N GLU A 331 -14.56 -0.41 -22.93
CA GLU A 331 -14.85 -1.53 -22.02
C GLU A 331 -16.28 -1.48 -21.44
N GLU A 332 -16.80 -0.29 -21.14
CA GLU A 332 -18.20 -0.12 -20.71
C GLU A 332 -19.18 -0.44 -21.85
N GLN A 333 -18.85 -0.06 -23.08
CA GLN A 333 -19.66 -0.33 -24.26
C GLN A 333 -19.69 -1.83 -24.58
N GLU A 334 -18.54 -2.50 -24.60
CA GLU A 334 -18.44 -3.96 -24.78
C GLU A 334 -19.24 -4.71 -23.71
N ARG A 335 -19.15 -4.26 -22.45
CA ARG A 335 -19.90 -4.86 -21.34
C ARG A 335 -21.41 -4.67 -21.51
N LYS A 336 -21.87 -3.53 -22.01
CA LYS A 336 -23.30 -3.30 -22.32
C LYS A 336 -23.77 -4.21 -23.45
N GLU A 337 -22.98 -4.35 -24.51
CA GLU A 337 -23.29 -5.23 -25.64
C GLU A 337 -23.32 -6.71 -25.22
N GLU A 338 -22.38 -7.15 -24.39
CA GLU A 338 -22.37 -8.51 -23.85
C GLU A 338 -23.59 -8.77 -22.96
N LEU A 339 -23.97 -7.78 -22.14
CA LEU A 339 -25.13 -7.87 -21.26
C LEU A 339 -26.44 -7.87 -22.07
N GLU A 340 -26.48 -7.16 -23.20
CA GLU A 340 -27.60 -7.18 -24.14
C GLU A 340 -27.69 -8.50 -24.90
N LYS A 341 -26.56 -9.05 -25.39
CA LYS A 341 -26.49 -10.40 -26.00
C LYS A 341 -26.97 -11.47 -25.02
N ASN A 342 -26.50 -11.42 -23.77
CA ASN A 342 -26.92 -12.33 -22.72
C ASN A 342 -28.42 -12.21 -22.39
N ARG A 343 -29.01 -11.00 -22.47
CA ARG A 343 -30.46 -10.82 -22.31
C ARG A 343 -31.22 -11.40 -23.51
N ALA A 344 -30.79 -11.13 -24.73
CA ALA A 344 -31.40 -11.65 -25.94
C ALA A 344 -31.35 -13.18 -26.01
N GLU A 345 -30.23 -13.79 -25.58
CA GLU A 345 -30.10 -15.25 -25.50
C GLU A 345 -31.02 -15.85 -24.44
N LYS A 346 -31.09 -15.24 -23.25
CA LYS A 346 -32.05 -15.65 -22.20
C LYS A 346 -33.50 -15.56 -22.68
N ASP A 347 -33.84 -14.54 -23.44
CA ASP A 347 -35.20 -14.39 -23.96
C ASP A 347 -35.50 -15.37 -25.09
N LYS A 348 -34.51 -15.73 -25.93
CA LYS A 348 -34.63 -16.85 -26.88
C LYS A 348 -34.84 -18.18 -26.17
N ILE A 349 -34.05 -18.50 -25.16
CA ILE A 349 -34.20 -19.73 -24.37
C ILE A 349 -35.60 -19.79 -23.73
N LYS A 350 -36.08 -18.68 -23.17
CA LYS A 350 -37.46 -18.62 -22.63
C LYS A 350 -38.52 -18.84 -23.69
N GLN A 351 -38.34 -18.29 -24.90
CA GLN A 351 -39.26 -18.51 -26.01
C GLN A 351 -39.26 -19.98 -26.45
N GLU A 352 -38.09 -20.60 -26.56
CA GLU A 352 -37.94 -22.02 -26.88
C GLU A 352 -38.55 -22.92 -25.80
N GLU A 353 -38.33 -22.62 -24.51
CA GLU A 353 -38.97 -23.33 -23.39
C GLU A 353 -40.50 -23.19 -23.40
N LEU A 354 -41.01 -21.99 -23.71
CA LEU A 354 -42.44 -21.76 -23.86
C LEU A 354 -43.01 -22.55 -25.03
N GLU A 355 -42.29 -22.64 -26.15
CA GLU A 355 -42.69 -23.42 -27.31
C GLU A 355 -42.65 -24.92 -27.02
N GLN A 356 -41.63 -25.42 -26.34
CA GLN A 356 -41.55 -26.80 -25.87
C GLN A 356 -42.68 -27.14 -24.90
N LYS A 357 -42.99 -26.25 -23.95
CA LYS A 357 -44.14 -26.42 -23.05
C LYS A 357 -45.47 -26.46 -23.82
N ARG A 358 -45.64 -25.62 -24.84
CA ARG A 358 -46.83 -25.66 -25.71
C ARG A 358 -46.94 -26.98 -26.48
N LYS A 359 -45.83 -27.50 -27.02
CA LYS A 359 -45.79 -28.81 -27.69
C LYS A 359 -46.14 -29.95 -26.73
N MET A 360 -45.55 -29.95 -25.53
CA MET A 360 -45.86 -30.93 -24.48
C MET A 360 -47.34 -30.90 -24.08
N TRP A 361 -47.93 -29.72 -23.90
CA TRP A 361 -49.37 -29.59 -23.60
C TRP A 361 -50.26 -30.08 -24.74
N ALA A 362 -49.92 -29.79 -25.99
CA ALA A 362 -50.68 -30.29 -27.14
C ALA A 362 -50.65 -31.83 -27.22
N GLU A 363 -49.48 -32.44 -27.02
CA GLU A 363 -49.33 -33.90 -26.96
C GLU A 363 -50.10 -34.53 -25.80
N GLU A 364 -50.13 -33.87 -24.64
CA GLU A 364 -50.85 -34.33 -23.46
C GLU A 364 -52.37 -34.24 -23.66
N GLU A 365 -52.84 -33.20 -24.35
CA GLU A 365 -54.25 -33.05 -24.72
C GLU A 365 -54.70 -34.10 -25.75
N ASP A 366 -53.86 -34.40 -26.73
CA ASP A 366 -54.12 -35.47 -27.71
C ASP A 366 -54.15 -36.85 -27.05
N LYS A 367 -53.19 -37.15 -26.16
CA LYS A 367 -53.23 -38.38 -25.34
C LYS A 367 -54.48 -38.45 -24.46
N ARG A 368 -54.98 -37.31 -23.95
CA ARG A 368 -56.22 -37.26 -23.17
C ARG A 368 -57.44 -37.58 -24.04
N LYS A 369 -57.51 -37.04 -25.26
CA LYS A 369 -58.57 -37.35 -26.23
C LYS A 369 -58.54 -38.83 -26.64
N GLU A 370 -57.35 -39.39 -26.83
CA GLU A 370 -57.19 -40.80 -27.18
C GLU A 370 -57.65 -41.72 -26.04
N ARG A 371 -57.29 -41.41 -24.79
CA ARG A 371 -57.79 -42.12 -23.60
C ARG A 371 -59.31 -42.05 -23.46
N LEU A 372 -59.91 -40.90 -23.72
CA LEU A 372 -61.36 -40.75 -23.70
C LEU A 372 -62.05 -41.65 -24.74
N ARG A 373 -61.50 -41.74 -25.96
CA ARG A 373 -62.01 -42.65 -27.00
C ARG A 373 -61.85 -44.13 -26.63
N THR A 374 -60.72 -44.50 -26.00
CA THR A 374 -60.52 -45.87 -25.51
C THR A 374 -61.49 -46.19 -24.38
N GLN A 375 -61.78 -45.22 -23.51
CA GLN A 375 -62.70 -45.39 -22.40
C GLN A 375 -64.16 -45.50 -22.87
N GLU A 376 -64.58 -44.70 -23.85
CA GLU A 376 -65.90 -44.84 -24.50
C GLU A 376 -66.08 -46.24 -25.12
N GLN A 377 -65.04 -46.79 -25.75
CA GLN A 377 -65.09 -48.16 -26.30
C GLN A 377 -65.18 -49.24 -25.21
N VAL A 378 -64.48 -49.06 -24.09
CA VAL A 378 -64.54 -49.98 -22.95
C VAL A 378 -65.90 -49.92 -22.26
N ASP A 379 -66.46 -48.72 -22.11
CA ASP A 379 -67.79 -48.53 -21.50
C ASP A 379 -68.89 -49.15 -22.38
N GLU A 380 -68.82 -49.00 -23.70
CA GLU A 380 -69.73 -49.64 -24.65
C GLU A 380 -69.65 -51.19 -24.62
N GLN A 381 -68.45 -51.72 -24.38
CA GLN A 381 -68.21 -53.17 -24.25
C GLN A 381 -68.73 -53.70 -22.91
N THR A 382 -68.57 -52.93 -21.84
CA THR A 382 -69.05 -53.24 -20.49
C THR A 382 -70.58 -53.22 -20.42
N GLU A 383 -71.23 -52.30 -21.14
CA GLU A 383 -72.68 -52.22 -21.23
C GLU A 383 -73.27 -53.44 -21.97
N LYS A 384 -72.62 -53.90 -23.05
CA LYS A 384 -72.98 -55.15 -23.75
C LYS A 384 -72.83 -56.38 -22.84
N GLU A 385 -71.76 -56.46 -22.04
CA GLU A 385 -71.59 -57.55 -21.05
C GLU A 385 -72.63 -57.49 -19.92
N MET A 386 -73.03 -56.30 -19.48
CA MET A 386 -74.06 -56.11 -18.45
C MET A 386 -75.45 -56.55 -18.96
N GLN A 387 -75.80 -56.22 -20.20
CA GLN A 387 -77.04 -56.68 -20.83
C GLN A 387 -77.06 -58.22 -21.01
N GLU A 388 -75.94 -58.81 -21.43
CA GLU A 388 -75.78 -60.27 -21.54
C GLU A 388 -75.89 -60.97 -20.16
N ARG A 389 -75.35 -60.36 -19.10
CA ARG A 389 -75.51 -60.84 -17.71
C ARG A 389 -76.95 -60.76 -17.21
N MET A 390 -77.66 -59.67 -17.49
CA MET A 390 -79.09 -59.56 -17.13
C MET A 390 -79.93 -60.64 -17.82
N ARG A 391 -79.64 -60.92 -19.10
CA ARG A 391 -80.29 -61.99 -19.86
C ARG A 391 -79.99 -63.40 -19.32
N ARG A 392 -78.80 -63.63 -18.77
CA ARG A 392 -78.44 -64.90 -18.10
C ARG A 392 -78.99 -65.02 -16.68
N ALA A 393 -79.25 -63.90 -16.00
CA ALA A 393 -79.86 -63.89 -14.67
C ALA A 393 -81.37 -64.18 -14.72
N SER A 394 -82.08 -63.73 -15.77
CA SER A 394 -83.52 -63.97 -15.97
C SER A 394 -83.89 -65.42 -16.32
N LEU A 395 -82.90 -66.29 -16.56
CA LEU A 395 -83.09 -67.72 -16.90
C LEU A 395 -82.74 -68.67 -15.75
N ARG A 396 -82.47 -68.16 -14.54
CA ARG A 396 -82.19 -69.01 -13.38
C ARG A 396 -83.50 -69.37 -12.65
N PRO A 397 -83.82 -70.67 -12.48
CA PRO A 397 -84.93 -71.10 -11.62
C PRO A 397 -84.66 -70.67 -10.17
N ILE A 398 -85.64 -69.99 -9.57
CA ILE A 398 -85.62 -69.54 -8.18
C ILE A 398 -86.10 -70.69 -7.31
N GLU A 399 -85.18 -71.55 -6.87
CA GLU A 399 -85.38 -72.42 -5.71
C GLU A 399 -84.05 -72.59 -4.98
N VAL A 400 -83.76 -71.73 -4.00
CA VAL A 400 -82.88 -72.09 -2.88
C VAL A 400 -83.40 -71.45 -1.59
N HIS A 401 -83.63 -72.34 -0.63
CA HIS A 401 -84.20 -72.19 0.70
C HIS A 401 -83.30 -71.38 1.67
N PRO A 402 -83.84 -70.75 2.74
CA PRO A 402 -83.14 -69.73 3.55
C PRO A 402 -82.16 -70.22 4.64
N ASP A 403 -81.66 -71.46 4.64
CA ASP A 403 -81.04 -72.04 5.86
C ASP A 403 -79.55 -72.42 5.79
N GLN A 404 -78.76 -71.94 4.83
CA GLN A 404 -77.32 -72.25 4.78
C GLN A 404 -76.39 -71.05 4.50
N TRP A 405 -76.70 -69.87 5.04
CA TRP A 405 -75.78 -68.72 5.04
C TRP A 405 -74.90 -68.67 6.30
N ASN A 406 -74.28 -69.78 6.67
CA ASN A 406 -73.41 -69.85 7.85
C ASN A 406 -72.13 -70.67 7.61
N TYR A 407 -71.51 -70.56 6.44
CA TYR A 407 -70.16 -71.09 6.22
C TYR A 407 -69.39 -70.26 5.17
N ARG A 408 -69.09 -69.00 5.50
CA ARG A 408 -67.97 -68.25 4.90
C ARG A 408 -67.44 -67.13 5.81
N SER A 409 -67.49 -67.38 7.12
CA SER A 409 -66.73 -66.66 8.14
C SER A 409 -65.32 -67.25 8.26
N GLN A 410 -64.47 -67.11 7.24
CA GLN A 410 -63.00 -67.20 7.36
C GLN A 410 -62.36 -67.18 5.96
N ARG A 411 -62.08 -65.98 5.45
CA ARG A 411 -60.88 -65.75 4.63
C ARG A 411 -60.57 -64.25 4.58
N GLN A 412 -59.52 -63.93 5.33
CA GLN A 412 -58.60 -62.81 5.16
C GLN A 412 -59.19 -61.40 5.09
N ARG A 413 -59.15 -60.77 6.26
CA ARG A 413 -58.82 -59.35 6.43
C ARG A 413 -57.63 -58.96 5.53
N ARG A 414 -57.91 -58.40 4.35
CA ARG A 414 -57.00 -57.55 3.58
C ARG A 414 -57.76 -56.35 3.01
N TYR A 415 -58.40 -55.60 3.89
CA TYR A 415 -58.62 -54.17 3.66
C TYR A 415 -57.47 -53.43 4.31
N ARG A 416 -56.45 -53.10 3.51
CA ARG A 416 -55.51 -51.99 3.69
C ARG A 416 -54.68 -51.93 2.41
N ASN A 417 -55.03 -50.97 1.56
CA ASN A 417 -54.15 -50.17 0.70
C ASN A 417 -55.06 -49.26 -0.14
N TYR A 418 -55.85 -48.43 0.55
CA TYR A 418 -56.16 -47.11 0.00
C TYR A 418 -54.93 -46.27 0.32
N THR A 419 -54.07 -46.09 -0.69
CA THR A 419 -53.03 -45.07 -0.65
C THR A 419 -53.76 -43.73 -0.70
N TYR A 420 -54.05 -43.17 0.47
CA TYR A 420 -54.12 -41.72 0.57
C TYR A 420 -52.79 -41.22 0.00
N GLN A 421 -52.82 -40.59 -1.18
CA GLN A 421 -51.80 -39.63 -1.53
C GLN A 421 -51.88 -38.55 -0.45
N GLN A 422 -51.11 -38.76 0.61
CA GLN A 422 -50.65 -37.67 1.44
C GLN A 422 -49.92 -36.75 0.50
N SER A 423 -50.47 -35.55 0.31
CA SER A 423 -49.71 -34.39 -0.13
C SER A 423 -48.36 -34.43 0.58
N PRO A 424 -47.23 -34.28 -0.14
CA PRO A 424 -45.93 -34.31 0.51
C PRO A 424 -45.95 -33.28 1.66
N PRO A 425 -45.44 -33.63 2.84
CA PRO A 425 -45.21 -32.63 3.86
C PRO A 425 -44.30 -31.60 3.23
N LYS A 426 -44.78 -30.37 3.20
CA LYS A 426 -44.04 -29.20 2.80
C LYS A 426 -42.87 -29.09 3.78
N THR A 427 -41.73 -29.71 3.46
CA THR A 427 -40.44 -29.48 4.09
C THR A 427 -39.94 -28.10 3.66
N LEU A 428 -40.68 -27.07 4.07
CA LEU A 428 -40.17 -25.71 4.16
C LEU A 428 -39.35 -25.65 5.44
N SER A 429 -38.04 -25.89 5.36
CA SER A 429 -37.01 -25.17 6.14
C SER A 429 -35.59 -25.76 6.10
N MET A 430 -35.31 -26.93 5.52
CA MET A 430 -33.93 -27.48 5.51
C MET A 430 -33.09 -27.15 4.26
N GLU A 431 -33.69 -27.01 3.07
CA GLU A 431 -32.91 -26.74 1.84
C GLU A 431 -32.28 -25.33 1.82
N THR A 432 -32.85 -24.37 2.55
CA THR A 432 -32.29 -23.01 2.67
C THR A 432 -31.08 -22.92 3.59
N GLU A 433 -30.95 -23.79 4.61
CA GLU A 433 -29.78 -23.76 5.51
C GLU A 433 -28.56 -24.47 4.89
N GLU A 434 -28.75 -25.61 4.21
CA GLU A 434 -27.64 -26.28 3.50
C GLU A 434 -27.12 -25.46 2.32
N SER A 435 -28.01 -24.78 1.59
CA SER A 435 -27.63 -23.84 0.52
C SER A 435 -26.85 -22.62 1.07
N ALA A 436 -27.28 -22.08 2.22
CA ALA A 436 -26.60 -20.95 2.87
C ALA A 436 -25.20 -21.35 3.41
N ASP A 437 -25.05 -22.54 3.96
CA ASP A 437 -23.77 -23.02 4.45
C ASP A 437 -22.82 -23.41 3.32
N GLN A 438 -23.33 -23.96 2.22
CA GLN A 438 -22.53 -24.25 1.03
C GLN A 438 -22.04 -22.97 0.35
N THR A 439 -22.89 -21.95 0.25
CA THR A 439 -22.49 -20.64 -0.29
C THR A 439 -21.47 -19.93 0.60
N LYS A 440 -21.60 -20.00 1.94
CA LYS A 440 -20.56 -19.51 2.86
C LYS A 440 -19.24 -20.23 2.71
N ARG A 441 -19.24 -21.57 2.59
CA ARG A 441 -18.03 -22.37 2.33
C ARG A 441 -17.32 -21.98 1.05
N GLU A 442 -18.07 -21.76 -0.03
CA GLU A 442 -17.46 -21.35 -1.29
C GLU A 442 -16.91 -19.92 -1.22
N ARG A 443 -17.58 -19.00 -0.52
CA ARG A 443 -17.04 -17.65 -0.25
C ARG A 443 -15.72 -17.68 0.52
N VAL A 444 -15.65 -18.43 1.61
CA VAL A 444 -14.41 -18.55 2.40
C VAL A 444 -13.29 -19.17 1.58
N LYS A 445 -13.60 -20.20 0.79
CA LYS A 445 -12.63 -20.81 -0.13
C LYS A 445 -12.11 -19.80 -1.15
N GLN A 446 -12.97 -18.95 -1.72
CA GLN A 446 -12.55 -17.90 -2.65
C GLN A 446 -11.67 -16.85 -1.97
N VAL A 447 -11.99 -16.45 -0.73
CA VAL A 447 -11.16 -15.52 0.07
C VAL A 447 -9.77 -16.12 0.33
N LEU A 448 -9.71 -17.40 0.72
CA LEU A 448 -8.45 -18.11 0.97
C LEU A 448 -7.56 -18.20 -0.29
N LEU A 449 -8.18 -18.34 -1.47
CA LEU A 449 -7.46 -18.44 -2.73
C LEU A 449 -7.03 -17.08 -3.32
N SER A 450 -7.69 -15.98 -2.96
CA SER A 450 -7.48 -14.66 -3.59
C SER A 450 -6.65 -13.67 -2.77
N GLN A 451 -6.64 -13.77 -1.45
CA GLN A 451 -5.95 -12.79 -0.60
C GLN A 451 -4.41 -12.88 -0.76
N PRO A 452 -3.67 -11.79 -1.05
CA PRO A 452 -2.21 -11.86 -1.21
C PRO A 452 -1.51 -12.27 0.09
N ILE A 453 -0.44 -13.08 -0.04
CA ILE A 453 0.40 -13.57 1.07
C ILE A 453 1.83 -13.12 0.81
N LYS A 454 2.56 -12.68 1.84
CA LYS A 454 3.92 -12.16 1.65
C LYS A 454 4.85 -13.32 1.30
N GLY A 455 5.68 -13.11 0.29
CA GLY A 455 6.60 -14.14 -0.21
C GLY A 455 5.91 -15.19 -1.09
N GLU A 456 4.66 -14.98 -1.54
CA GLU A 456 4.03 -15.88 -2.53
C GLU A 456 4.80 -15.96 -3.85
N SER A 457 5.60 -14.94 -4.18
CA SER A 457 6.50 -14.91 -5.34
C SER A 457 7.63 -15.93 -5.28
N TYR A 458 7.84 -16.59 -4.14
CA TYR A 458 8.86 -17.63 -3.99
C TYR A 458 8.42 -19.01 -4.51
N ILE A 459 7.13 -19.14 -4.86
CA ILE A 459 6.52 -20.35 -5.38
C ILE A 459 6.24 -20.11 -6.87
N ASP A 460 6.79 -20.94 -7.76
CA ASP A 460 6.80 -20.70 -9.22
C ASP A 460 5.46 -20.98 -9.91
N GLU A 461 4.47 -21.46 -9.16
CA GLU A 461 3.14 -21.85 -9.65
C GLU A 461 2.10 -20.73 -9.53
N ASP A 462 0.98 -20.90 -10.23
CA ASP A 462 -0.18 -20.00 -10.13
C ASP A 462 -0.61 -19.84 -8.65
N LYS A 463 -0.94 -18.60 -8.25
CA LYS A 463 -1.24 -18.21 -6.85
C LYS A 463 -2.33 -19.10 -6.24
N GLY A 464 -3.28 -19.55 -7.06
CA GLY A 464 -4.36 -20.44 -6.63
C GLY A 464 -3.97 -21.92 -6.54
N ALA A 465 -2.96 -22.38 -7.30
CA ALA A 465 -2.62 -23.79 -7.41
C ALA A 465 -2.00 -24.34 -6.12
N TRP A 466 -0.99 -23.65 -5.57
CA TRP A 466 -0.30 -24.09 -4.36
C TRP A 466 -1.18 -24.02 -3.11
N ARG A 467 -2.08 -23.03 -3.05
CA ARG A 467 -3.06 -22.89 -1.97
C ARG A 467 -4.10 -24.01 -2.00
N LYS A 468 -4.57 -24.44 -3.18
CA LYS A 468 -5.45 -25.61 -3.32
C LYS A 468 -4.78 -26.87 -2.79
N VAL A 469 -3.48 -27.03 -3.02
CA VAL A 469 -2.69 -28.14 -2.50
C VAL A 469 -2.62 -28.11 -0.98
N ILE A 470 -2.36 -26.96 -0.36
CA ILE A 470 -2.36 -26.86 1.11
C ILE A 470 -3.75 -27.09 1.70
N LEU A 471 -4.82 -26.55 1.08
CA LEU A 471 -6.20 -26.81 1.54
C LEU A 471 -6.57 -28.29 1.46
N LYS A 472 -6.08 -29.00 0.43
CA LYS A 472 -6.22 -30.45 0.32
C LYS A 472 -5.45 -31.15 1.44
N TRP A 473 -4.22 -30.75 1.70
CA TRP A 473 -3.40 -31.29 2.79
C TRP A 473 -4.07 -31.08 4.16
N ILE A 474 -4.62 -29.89 4.43
CA ILE A 474 -5.38 -29.60 5.66
C ILE A 474 -6.55 -30.56 5.81
N LYS A 475 -7.34 -30.76 4.74
CA LYS A 475 -8.50 -31.67 4.77
C LYS A 475 -8.11 -33.10 5.08
N GLU A 476 -6.93 -33.54 4.63
CA GLU A 476 -6.41 -34.90 4.84
C GLU A 476 -5.80 -35.08 6.25
N ASN A 477 -5.25 -34.02 6.84
CA ASN A 477 -4.52 -34.08 8.13
C ASN A 477 -5.28 -33.47 9.32
N GLN A 478 -6.47 -32.91 9.09
CA GLN A 478 -7.31 -32.36 10.14
C GLN A 478 -8.00 -33.49 10.93
N SER A 479 -7.53 -33.70 12.16
CA SER A 479 -8.12 -34.64 13.11
C SER A 479 -8.67 -33.89 14.32
N GLY A 480 -9.98 -33.60 14.30
CA GLY A 480 -10.63 -32.75 15.30
C GLY A 480 -10.37 -31.26 15.06
N GLY A 481 -10.70 -30.42 16.05
CA GLY A 481 -10.50 -28.96 15.98
C GLY A 481 -9.02 -28.52 16.02
N LYS A 482 -8.06 -29.43 16.01
CA LYS A 482 -6.62 -29.13 16.08
C LYS A 482 -5.90 -29.68 14.86
N ILE A 483 -4.94 -28.91 14.35
CA ILE A 483 -4.08 -29.31 13.23
C ILE A 483 -2.63 -29.15 13.67
N PHE A 484 -1.86 -30.24 13.62
CA PHE A 484 -0.41 -30.21 13.85
C PHE A 484 0.29 -30.08 12.51
N VAL A 485 1.08 -29.02 12.34
CA VAL A 485 1.71 -28.69 11.06
C VAL A 485 3.22 -28.73 11.21
N SER A 486 3.88 -29.70 10.57
CA SER A 486 5.32 -29.61 10.29
C SER A 486 5.52 -28.94 8.94
N LEU A 487 6.13 -27.76 8.92
CA LEU A 487 6.30 -27.00 7.68
C LEU A 487 7.12 -27.77 6.64
N GLN A 488 8.09 -28.58 7.08
CA GLN A 488 8.88 -29.41 6.17
C GLN A 488 8.02 -30.49 5.49
N GLN A 489 7.12 -31.14 6.23
CA GLN A 489 6.22 -32.15 5.65
C GLN A 489 5.27 -31.54 4.61
N VAL A 490 4.81 -30.30 4.83
CA VAL A 490 3.97 -29.58 3.87
C VAL A 490 4.76 -29.26 2.61
N ILE A 491 6.00 -28.78 2.74
CA ILE A 491 6.91 -28.51 1.61
C ILE A 491 7.16 -29.79 0.80
N ASP A 492 7.44 -30.91 1.46
CA ASP A 492 7.67 -32.20 0.79
C ASP A 492 6.41 -32.70 0.07
N TYR A 493 5.22 -32.52 0.68
CA TYR A 493 3.93 -32.84 0.05
C TYR A 493 3.68 -31.97 -1.19
N MET A 494 3.96 -30.67 -1.11
CA MET A 494 3.84 -29.75 -2.25
C MET A 494 4.76 -30.15 -3.41
N LYS A 495 6.02 -30.50 -3.11
CA LYS A 495 6.98 -31.02 -4.11
C LYS A 495 6.49 -32.32 -4.75
N SER A 496 5.91 -33.23 -3.97
CA SER A 496 5.37 -34.49 -4.47
C SER A 496 4.20 -34.32 -5.45
N LEU A 497 3.50 -33.18 -5.39
CA LEU A 497 2.40 -32.80 -6.27
C LEU A 497 2.84 -31.89 -7.44
N GLY A 498 4.15 -31.72 -7.63
CA GLY A 498 4.72 -30.98 -8.77
C GLY A 498 4.89 -29.49 -8.55
N ILE A 499 4.72 -28.97 -7.32
CA ILE A 499 4.97 -27.56 -7.03
C ILE A 499 6.48 -27.32 -6.93
N SER A 500 6.96 -26.37 -7.72
CA SER A 500 8.36 -25.91 -7.71
C SER A 500 8.52 -24.57 -6.98
N PHE A 501 9.72 -24.33 -6.46
CA PHE A 501 10.08 -23.17 -5.66
C PHE A 501 11.36 -22.54 -6.22
N ASN A 502 11.41 -21.20 -6.28
CA ASN A 502 12.60 -20.46 -6.70
C ASN A 502 13.51 -20.04 -5.54
N GLN A 503 13.11 -20.32 -4.29
CA GLN A 503 13.92 -20.09 -3.08
C GLN A 503 14.19 -21.39 -2.32
N SER A 504 15.14 -21.33 -1.39
CA SER A 504 15.42 -22.44 -0.47
C SER A 504 14.22 -22.76 0.44
N ASP A 505 14.05 -24.04 0.81
CA ASP A 505 12.98 -24.51 1.71
C ASP A 505 12.86 -23.68 3.00
N LYS A 506 13.98 -23.17 3.54
CA LYS A 506 14.01 -22.30 4.73
C LYS A 506 13.22 -21.01 4.52
N VAL A 507 13.27 -20.44 3.32
CA VAL A 507 12.57 -19.20 2.96
C VAL A 507 11.12 -19.49 2.58
N ILE A 508 10.84 -20.67 1.99
CA ILE A 508 9.49 -21.11 1.64
C ILE A 508 8.62 -21.38 2.88
N LYS A 509 9.22 -21.67 4.04
CA LYS A 509 8.49 -21.80 5.31
C LYS A 509 7.63 -20.57 5.64
N TYR A 510 8.10 -19.36 5.33
CA TYR A 510 7.41 -18.10 5.67
C TYR A 510 6.04 -17.93 4.99
N PRO A 511 5.92 -17.98 3.63
CA PRO A 511 4.62 -17.85 2.98
C PRO A 511 3.64 -18.98 3.35
N ILE A 512 4.14 -20.19 3.60
CA ILE A 512 3.31 -21.32 4.04
C ILE A 512 2.77 -21.08 5.45
N GLN A 513 3.63 -20.64 6.38
CA GLN A 513 3.23 -20.28 7.73
C GLN A 513 2.16 -19.17 7.72
N GLU A 514 2.40 -18.08 6.98
CA GLU A 514 1.46 -16.97 6.90
C GLU A 514 0.11 -17.41 6.30
N PHE A 515 0.10 -18.37 5.36
CA PHE A 515 -1.14 -18.96 4.86
C PHE A 515 -1.91 -19.73 5.94
N PHE A 516 -1.24 -20.51 6.79
CA PHE A 516 -1.89 -21.24 7.88
C PHE A 516 -2.48 -20.29 8.93
N GLU A 517 -1.74 -19.26 9.34
CA GLU A 517 -2.24 -18.22 10.26
C GLU A 517 -3.46 -17.49 9.67
N PHE A 518 -3.41 -17.19 8.37
CA PHE A 518 -4.53 -16.59 7.65
C PHE A 518 -5.75 -17.53 7.58
N TYR A 519 -5.53 -18.82 7.32
CA TYR A 519 -6.58 -19.83 7.31
C TYR A 519 -7.27 -19.94 8.68
N GLU A 520 -6.49 -20.03 9.76
CA GLU A 520 -7.00 -20.09 11.13
C GLU A 520 -7.90 -18.88 11.44
N LYS A 521 -7.39 -17.67 11.17
CA LYS A 521 -8.13 -16.42 11.42
C LYS A 521 -9.44 -16.36 10.62
N THR A 522 -9.41 -16.77 9.35
CA THR A 522 -10.57 -16.72 8.46
C THR A 522 -11.64 -17.73 8.86
N VAL A 523 -11.24 -18.97 9.18
CA VAL A 523 -12.18 -20.03 9.58
C VAL A 523 -12.79 -19.75 10.94
N ASN A 524 -12.00 -19.26 11.90
CA ASN A 524 -12.47 -18.91 13.24
C ASN A 524 -13.45 -17.72 13.18
N GLY A 525 -13.20 -16.74 12.32
CA GLY A 525 -14.08 -15.59 12.11
C GLY A 525 -15.42 -15.93 11.46
N GLU A 526 -15.40 -16.70 10.38
CA GLU A 526 -16.59 -16.95 9.54
C GLU A 526 -17.46 -18.10 10.04
N PHE A 527 -16.84 -19.17 10.57
CA PHE A 527 -17.58 -20.37 10.98
C PHE A 527 -17.77 -20.52 12.48
N LYS A 528 -17.20 -19.62 13.30
CA LYS A 528 -17.16 -19.73 14.78
C LYS A 528 -16.69 -21.12 15.26
N LYS A 529 -15.91 -21.81 14.41
CA LYS A 529 -15.26 -23.08 14.76
C LYS A 529 -13.92 -22.71 15.38
N ASN A 530 -13.57 -23.31 16.51
CA ASN A 530 -12.24 -23.15 17.06
C ASN A 530 -11.32 -24.15 16.34
N VAL A 531 -10.72 -23.71 15.24
CA VAL A 531 -9.57 -24.41 14.66
C VAL A 531 -8.33 -23.82 15.31
N GLU A 532 -7.51 -24.68 15.90
CA GLU A 532 -6.22 -24.32 16.49
C GLU A 532 -5.11 -24.95 15.66
N ILE A 533 -4.21 -24.13 15.11
CA ILE A 533 -3.07 -24.61 14.31
C ILE A 533 -1.81 -24.53 15.15
N ILE A 534 -1.16 -25.68 15.34
CA ILE A 534 0.09 -25.79 16.10
C ILE A 534 1.21 -26.09 15.12
N ILE A 535 2.04 -25.08 14.85
CA ILE A 535 3.18 -25.18 13.94
C ILE A 535 4.40 -25.73 14.72
N GLN A 536 4.95 -26.84 14.23
CA GLN A 536 6.18 -27.45 14.72
C GLN A 536 7.32 -27.09 13.76
N GLU A 537 8.38 -26.47 14.29
CA GLU A 537 9.53 -26.01 13.49
C GLU A 537 10.37 -27.12 12.87
#